data_AF-A0A0B4XLE1-F1
#
_entry.id   AF-A0A0B4XLE1-F1
#
_cell.length_a   1.000
_cell.length_b   1.000
_cell.length_c   1.000
_cell.angle_alpha   90.00
_cell.angle_beta   90.00
_cell.angle_gamma   90.00
#
_symmetry.space_group_name_H-M   'P 1'
#
loop_
_entity.id
_entity.type
_entity.pdbx_description
1 polymer ?
#
loop_
_entity_poly.entity_id
_entity_poly.type
_entity_poly.pdbx_seq_one_letter_code
_entity_poly.pdbx_strand_id
1 'polypeptide(L)'
;MGSLLKTFCVLWLAALLGAGLAGCKADGDGGGTPPVQRTDDQDGDGIEDVDDNCPSMANAMQEDMDGDGIGDVCDSDRDGDGRPDITDNCPLVANPNQTDTDGDGIGDACDADNDRDRDGVDDGIDNCPDNFNPEQGDVDNDGIGDVCDPDGDGDGVPNNNDNCRFTPNVTQLDTDNDGVGDACDGDRDGDTIADDDDNCLLLPNTDQADLDTDGIGDVCDNDRDGDGISNPSDNCPLIANADQADADGDGIGDVCDSSTPPVDTDGDGVPDDTDNCPLVPNPGQEDADGDGVGDACEVPLDTDGDGIPDATDNCPLVPNPGQEDADGDGVGDACENDSDGDGIPDDTDNCPLIPNPGQEDADGDGIGDACDNGDTDTDGDGIPDDTDNCPLIANAGQEDADGDGKGDVCDDDGFNCAVGNTYQPLGNTDFTASAGSLGLCLGCNVDDPALMLDGTSSTFAQMNIGAALLVGGAFVSADAVDTANDIAGVTTAGFVISDPNSQLLNLSLLGNFVSVHFYDNGAEVGTAAVDGGVLDLELLGIGSDSGQRFLAAEVPAVAFDSVRLEYVGLLNANKTYRVHEVCVGSP
;
A
#
# COMPACT_ATOMS: atom_id res chain seq x y z
N MET A 1 56.60 -28.36 6.64
CA MET A 1 56.05 -28.89 5.37
C MET A 1 54.67 -29.47 5.70
N GLY A 2 53.55 -28.79 5.48
CA GLY A 2 53.31 -27.41 5.05
C GLY A 2 51.79 -27.20 4.81
N SER A 3 51.18 -26.22 5.49
CA SER A 3 49.76 -25.79 5.44
C SER A 3 48.67 -26.86 5.74
N LEU A 4 47.90 -26.75 6.82
CA LEU A 4 46.75 -25.84 7.09
C LEU A 4 45.49 -26.29 6.30
N LEU A 5 44.54 -27.01 6.94
CA LEU A 5 43.37 -26.54 7.74
C LEU A 5 42.13 -26.32 6.83
N LYS A 6 41.15 -27.25 6.84
CA LYS A 6 39.94 -27.33 7.70
C LYS A 6 38.90 -26.20 7.48
N THR A 7 37.66 -26.61 7.21
CA THR A 7 36.40 -26.26 7.93
C THR A 7 35.40 -27.43 7.73
N PHE A 8 34.24 -27.45 8.40
CA PHE A 8 33.36 -28.61 8.62
C PHE A 8 31.87 -28.21 8.64
N CYS A 9 30.97 -29.19 8.48
CA CYS A 9 29.52 -29.18 8.83
C CYS A 9 28.52 -28.35 7.98
N VAL A 10 27.18 -28.60 7.99
CA VAL A 10 26.39 -29.88 8.06
C VAL A 10 24.86 -29.63 7.84
N LEU A 11 24.11 -30.61 7.30
CA LEU A 11 22.62 -30.79 7.32
C LEU A 11 21.72 -29.69 6.64
N TRP A 12 20.38 -29.86 6.47
CA TRP A 12 19.53 -30.91 5.82
C TRP A 12 18.02 -30.51 5.88
N LEU A 13 17.13 -31.24 5.19
CA LEU A 13 15.65 -31.05 5.07
C LEU A 13 15.17 -29.78 4.32
N ALA A 14 14.00 -29.74 3.66
CA ALA A 14 12.97 -30.76 3.36
C ALA A 14 12.79 -30.88 1.81
N ALA A 15 11.65 -31.01 1.10
CA ALA A 15 10.20 -31.23 1.28
C ALA A 15 9.63 -31.76 -0.08
N LEU A 16 8.31 -31.94 -0.30
CA LEU A 16 7.49 -33.09 0.12
C LEU A 16 6.50 -33.47 -1.02
N LEU A 17 5.95 -34.70 -1.00
CA LEU A 17 5.16 -35.37 -2.06
C LEU A 17 4.11 -34.56 -2.85
N GLY A 18 3.94 -34.91 -4.14
CA GLY A 18 2.84 -34.44 -5.02
C GLY A 18 2.29 -35.50 -5.99
N ALA A 19 2.02 -36.74 -5.55
CA ALA A 19 1.55 -37.82 -6.41
C ALA A 19 0.03 -37.77 -6.69
N GLY A 20 -0.39 -36.97 -7.67
CA GLY A 20 -1.79 -36.72 -8.03
C GLY A 20 -2.47 -37.82 -8.86
N LEU A 21 -2.77 -38.98 -8.26
CA LEU A 21 -3.58 -40.02 -8.92
C LEU A 21 -5.08 -39.85 -8.62
N ALA A 22 -5.74 -39.01 -9.42
CA ALA A 22 -7.20 -38.90 -9.47
C ALA A 22 -7.68 -38.66 -10.91
N GLY A 23 -8.84 -39.16 -11.34
CA GLY A 23 -9.78 -39.98 -10.55
C GLY A 23 -11.24 -39.79 -10.93
N CYS A 24 -11.55 -39.71 -12.23
CA CYS A 24 -12.89 -39.61 -12.81
C CYS A 24 -13.69 -38.33 -12.51
N LYS A 25 -14.13 -37.68 -13.58
CA LYS A 25 -15.58 -37.59 -13.85
C LYS A 25 -15.87 -37.44 -15.34
N ALA A 26 -16.60 -38.41 -15.88
CA ALA A 26 -17.60 -38.15 -16.90
C ALA A 26 -18.96 -38.39 -16.23
N ASP A 27 -19.93 -37.49 -16.43
CA ASP A 27 -21.18 -37.78 -17.15
C ASP A 27 -22.24 -36.68 -16.92
N GLY A 28 -22.68 -36.03 -18.01
CA GLY A 28 -24.10 -35.75 -18.27
C GLY A 28 -24.88 -34.64 -17.55
N ASP A 29 -24.64 -33.37 -17.89
CA ASP A 29 -25.69 -32.39 -18.27
C ASP A 29 -25.06 -31.26 -19.16
N GLY A 30 -25.79 -30.37 -19.84
CA GLY A 30 -27.24 -30.22 -19.95
C GLY A 30 -27.76 -29.08 -20.85
N GLY A 31 -26.93 -28.45 -21.70
CA GLY A 31 -27.29 -27.26 -22.49
C GLY A 31 -26.53 -27.20 -23.82
N GLY A 32 -27.06 -26.44 -24.79
CA GLY A 32 -26.57 -26.48 -26.18
C GLY A 32 -25.93 -25.18 -26.66
N THR A 33 -24.74 -25.32 -27.24
CA THR A 33 -24.09 -24.38 -28.17
C THR A 33 -23.75 -25.12 -29.47
N PRO A 34 -23.59 -24.42 -30.62
CA PRO A 34 -23.06 -25.06 -31.83
C PRO A 34 -21.63 -25.56 -31.60
N PRO A 35 -21.15 -26.54 -32.38
CA PRO A 35 -19.78 -27.02 -32.24
C PRO A 35 -18.81 -25.90 -32.64
N VAL A 36 -18.12 -25.35 -31.64
CA VAL A 36 -16.82 -24.75 -31.87
C VAL A 36 -15.95 -25.86 -32.43
N GLN A 37 -15.49 -25.71 -33.67
CA GLN A 37 -14.30 -26.42 -34.10
C GLN A 37 -13.21 -25.96 -33.14
N ARG A 38 -12.77 -26.86 -32.25
CA ARG A 38 -11.36 -26.80 -31.88
C ARG A 38 -10.64 -27.01 -33.19
N THR A 39 -9.83 -26.04 -33.57
CA THR A 39 -8.70 -26.34 -34.43
C THR A 39 -7.87 -27.32 -33.62
N ASP A 40 -7.65 -28.52 -34.16
CA ASP A 40 -6.63 -29.42 -33.65
C ASP A 40 -5.32 -28.89 -34.27
N ASP A 41 -4.91 -27.73 -33.77
CA ASP A 41 -3.80 -26.84 -34.16
C ASP A 41 -3.30 -26.30 -32.81
N GLN A 42 -2.11 -26.74 -32.39
CA GLN A 42 -1.68 -26.63 -31.00
C GLN A 42 -1.01 -25.31 -30.64
N ASP A 43 -0.41 -24.64 -31.63
CA ASP A 43 0.39 -23.42 -31.46
C ASP A 43 -0.15 -22.20 -32.23
N GLY A 44 -1.08 -22.41 -33.18
CA GLY A 44 -1.87 -21.35 -33.82
C GLY A 44 -1.33 -20.84 -35.15
N ASP A 45 -0.52 -21.63 -35.86
CA ASP A 45 0.12 -21.22 -37.12
C ASP A 45 -0.81 -21.31 -38.35
N GLY A 46 -1.91 -22.06 -38.26
CA GLY A 46 -2.90 -22.26 -39.33
C GLY A 46 -2.84 -23.62 -40.05
N ILE A 47 -1.94 -24.53 -39.65
CA ILE A 47 -1.93 -25.95 -40.06
C ILE A 47 -2.63 -26.82 -38.99
N GLU A 48 -3.20 -27.96 -39.35
CA GLU A 48 -3.78 -28.91 -38.39
C GLU A 48 -2.71 -29.94 -37.95
N ASP A 49 -2.64 -30.29 -36.64
CA ASP A 49 -1.78 -31.27 -35.92
C ASP A 49 -1.56 -32.64 -36.63
N VAL A 50 -2.33 -32.93 -37.68
CA VAL A 50 -2.35 -34.19 -38.44
C VAL A 50 -1.63 -34.12 -39.79
N ASP A 51 -1.49 -32.91 -40.36
CA ASP A 51 -0.75 -32.62 -41.59
C ASP A 51 0.50 -31.74 -41.30
N ASP A 52 0.64 -31.23 -40.06
CA ASP A 52 1.75 -30.45 -39.54
C ASP A 52 2.99 -31.30 -39.15
N ASN A 53 4.18 -30.85 -39.51
CA ASN A 53 5.47 -31.45 -39.18
C ASN A 53 6.14 -30.91 -37.88
N CYS A 54 5.58 -29.87 -37.22
CA CYS A 54 5.94 -29.42 -35.87
C CYS A 54 4.76 -29.11 -34.90
N PRO A 55 3.88 -30.07 -34.53
CA PRO A 55 2.62 -29.86 -33.75
C PRO A 55 2.72 -29.38 -32.28
N SER A 56 3.45 -28.29 -32.06
CA SER A 56 3.67 -27.58 -30.78
C SER A 56 4.61 -26.36 -30.91
N MET A 57 5.13 -26.04 -32.11
CA MET A 57 5.99 -24.89 -32.36
C MET A 57 5.85 -24.36 -33.80
N ALA A 58 4.91 -23.41 -33.95
CA ALA A 58 4.46 -22.73 -35.16
C ALA A 58 5.49 -22.58 -36.28
N ASN A 59 5.20 -23.15 -37.45
CA ASN A 59 6.09 -23.17 -38.61
C ASN A 59 5.33 -23.25 -39.96
N ALA A 60 4.33 -22.39 -40.18
CA ALA A 60 3.32 -22.47 -41.25
C ALA A 60 3.81 -22.63 -42.72
N MET A 61 5.11 -22.53 -42.98
CA MET A 61 5.74 -22.84 -44.27
C MET A 61 6.12 -24.32 -44.44
N GLN A 62 6.10 -25.11 -43.36
CA GLN A 62 6.23 -26.58 -43.34
C GLN A 62 7.50 -27.08 -44.04
N GLU A 63 8.63 -26.43 -43.74
CA GLU A 63 9.95 -26.80 -44.25
C GLU A 63 10.46 -28.09 -43.58
N ASP A 64 11.10 -28.94 -44.37
CA ASP A 64 11.58 -30.30 -44.06
C ASP A 64 12.81 -30.55 -44.94
N MET A 65 13.99 -30.13 -44.45
CA MET A 65 15.21 -30.02 -45.24
C MET A 65 15.84 -31.36 -45.64
N ASP A 66 15.86 -32.35 -44.74
CA ASP A 66 16.42 -33.69 -45.02
C ASP A 66 15.39 -34.68 -45.61
N GLY A 67 14.09 -34.48 -45.33
CA GLY A 67 12.99 -35.32 -45.79
C GLY A 67 12.60 -36.48 -44.85
N ASP A 68 12.97 -36.44 -43.58
CA ASP A 68 12.53 -37.34 -42.50
C ASP A 68 11.04 -37.16 -42.16
N GLY A 69 10.53 -35.93 -42.24
CA GLY A 69 9.14 -35.57 -41.91
C GLY A 69 8.95 -34.91 -40.54
N ILE A 70 10.02 -34.48 -39.87
CA ILE A 70 10.01 -33.47 -38.80
C ILE A 70 10.34 -32.12 -39.44
N GLY A 71 9.74 -31.02 -38.98
CA GLY A 71 10.01 -29.70 -39.56
C GLY A 71 11.28 -29.02 -39.04
N ASP A 72 11.92 -28.21 -39.88
CA ASP A 72 13.18 -27.48 -39.59
C ASP A 72 13.17 -26.68 -38.27
N VAL A 73 11.99 -26.26 -37.81
CA VAL A 73 11.81 -25.47 -36.59
C VAL A 73 11.85 -26.33 -35.32
N CYS A 74 11.49 -27.62 -35.40
CA CYS A 74 11.43 -28.54 -34.25
C CYS A 74 12.35 -29.76 -34.36
N ASP A 75 13.01 -29.96 -35.50
CA ASP A 75 14.12 -30.90 -35.62
C ASP A 75 15.38 -30.41 -34.88
N SER A 76 16.39 -31.27 -34.81
CA SER A 76 17.63 -31.08 -34.07
C SER A 76 18.87 -31.61 -34.79
N ASP A 77 18.76 -32.10 -36.03
CA ASP A 77 19.82 -32.64 -36.90
C ASP A 77 19.46 -32.28 -38.37
N ARG A 78 19.14 -30.99 -38.61
CA ARG A 78 18.22 -30.50 -39.68
C ARG A 78 18.56 -30.91 -41.11
N ASP A 79 19.83 -31.10 -41.43
CA ASP A 79 20.28 -31.48 -42.77
C ASP A 79 20.50 -33.00 -42.97
N GLY A 80 20.18 -33.81 -41.94
CA GLY A 80 20.22 -35.28 -41.96
C GLY A 80 21.63 -35.88 -41.94
N ASP A 81 22.65 -35.10 -41.59
CA ASP A 81 24.06 -35.49 -41.47
C ASP A 81 24.30 -36.61 -40.43
N GLY A 82 23.66 -36.50 -39.26
CA GLY A 82 23.99 -37.22 -38.05
C GLY A 82 24.79 -36.39 -37.04
N ARG A 83 24.49 -35.09 -36.97
CA ARG A 83 25.12 -34.05 -36.15
C ARG A 83 24.04 -33.09 -35.61
N PRO A 84 23.83 -33.04 -34.29
CA PRO A 84 22.83 -32.13 -33.77
C PRO A 84 23.23 -30.67 -33.92
N ASP A 85 22.32 -29.81 -34.40
CA ASP A 85 22.52 -28.39 -34.76
C ASP A 85 23.42 -27.63 -33.76
N ILE A 86 23.16 -27.83 -32.46
CA ILE A 86 23.91 -27.23 -31.32
C ILE A 86 25.41 -27.60 -31.23
N THR A 87 25.86 -28.49 -32.11
CA THR A 87 27.21 -29.03 -32.23
C THR A 87 27.64 -29.20 -33.68
N ASP A 88 26.87 -28.66 -34.64
CA ASP A 88 27.18 -28.67 -36.06
C ASP A 88 27.81 -27.33 -36.49
N ASN A 89 28.87 -27.38 -37.29
CA ASN A 89 29.52 -26.19 -37.87
C ASN A 89 28.99 -25.77 -39.27
N CYS A 90 28.03 -26.52 -39.83
CA CYS A 90 27.19 -26.18 -40.97
C CYS A 90 25.75 -26.72 -40.82
N PRO A 91 24.91 -26.26 -39.85
CA PRO A 91 23.59 -26.85 -39.55
C PRO A 91 22.52 -26.89 -40.66
N LEU A 92 22.86 -26.47 -41.89
CA LEU A 92 21.99 -26.41 -43.08
C LEU A 92 22.63 -27.10 -44.31
N VAL A 93 23.82 -27.71 -44.18
CA VAL A 93 24.65 -28.18 -45.31
C VAL A 93 25.46 -29.44 -44.94
N ALA A 94 24.81 -30.60 -45.01
CA ALA A 94 25.28 -31.88 -44.49
C ALA A 94 26.78 -32.17 -44.74
N ASN A 95 27.58 -32.19 -43.67
CA ASN A 95 29.04 -32.20 -43.74
C ASN A 95 29.79 -33.27 -42.88
N PRO A 96 29.35 -34.54 -42.67
CA PRO A 96 29.45 -35.32 -41.40
C PRO A 96 30.79 -35.53 -40.70
N ASN A 97 31.86 -35.11 -41.37
CA ASN A 97 33.23 -35.04 -40.90
C ASN A 97 33.50 -33.82 -40.02
N GLN A 98 32.65 -32.78 -40.04
CA GLN A 98 32.82 -31.52 -39.28
C GLN A 98 34.24 -30.96 -39.45
N THR A 99 34.61 -30.76 -40.72
CA THR A 99 35.91 -30.19 -41.08
C THR A 99 35.84 -28.69 -40.95
N ASP A 100 36.74 -28.15 -40.14
CA ASP A 100 37.02 -26.73 -39.92
C ASP A 100 38.54 -26.61 -40.12
N THR A 101 38.94 -25.90 -41.19
CA THR A 101 40.35 -25.80 -41.64
C THR A 101 41.09 -24.60 -41.05
N ASP A 102 40.37 -23.54 -40.74
CA ASP A 102 40.89 -22.24 -40.29
C ASP A 102 40.89 -22.13 -38.74
N GLY A 103 39.79 -22.53 -38.10
CA GLY A 103 39.58 -22.54 -36.66
C GLY A 103 38.57 -21.52 -36.11
N ASP A 104 37.73 -20.89 -36.95
CA ASP A 104 36.75 -19.88 -36.51
C ASP A 104 35.49 -20.46 -35.84
N GLY A 105 34.98 -21.59 -36.33
CA GLY A 105 33.78 -22.27 -35.84
C GLY A 105 32.75 -22.64 -36.91
N ILE A 106 32.93 -22.19 -38.16
CA ILE A 106 32.16 -22.62 -39.34
C ILE A 106 32.86 -23.85 -39.96
N GLY A 107 32.23 -24.60 -40.87
CA GLY A 107 32.82 -25.77 -41.52
C GLY A 107 33.09 -25.63 -43.01
N ASP A 108 34.16 -26.26 -43.52
CA ASP A 108 34.65 -26.32 -44.92
C ASP A 108 33.57 -26.60 -46.02
N ALA A 109 32.33 -26.94 -45.64
CA ALA A 109 31.20 -27.21 -46.53
C ALA A 109 30.24 -26.01 -46.70
N CYS A 110 30.26 -25.05 -45.77
CA CYS A 110 29.45 -23.82 -45.76
C CYS A 110 30.29 -22.55 -45.56
N ASP A 111 31.48 -22.66 -44.96
CA ASP A 111 32.57 -21.67 -44.98
C ASP A 111 33.03 -21.41 -46.42
N ALA A 112 33.04 -20.13 -46.83
CA ALA A 112 33.51 -19.69 -48.13
C ALA A 112 34.81 -18.84 -48.07
N ASP A 113 35.43 -18.68 -46.90
CA ASP A 113 36.78 -18.10 -46.70
C ASP A 113 36.88 -16.66 -47.25
N ASN A 114 35.75 -15.91 -47.35
CA ASN A 114 35.66 -14.76 -48.26
C ASN A 114 34.99 -13.45 -47.76
N ASP A 115 34.27 -13.43 -46.63
CA ASP A 115 33.82 -12.18 -45.95
C ASP A 115 34.87 -11.04 -46.04
N ARG A 116 34.48 -9.93 -46.69
CA ARG A 116 35.37 -8.81 -47.02
C ARG A 116 35.41 -7.72 -45.96
N ASP A 117 34.30 -7.39 -45.31
CA ASP A 117 34.17 -6.23 -44.42
C ASP A 117 34.08 -6.57 -42.93
N ARG A 118 33.76 -7.83 -42.60
CA ARG A 118 33.76 -8.48 -41.28
C ARG A 118 32.54 -8.25 -40.42
N ASP A 119 31.36 -8.38 -41.00
CA ASP A 119 30.10 -8.47 -40.24
C ASP A 119 29.76 -9.90 -39.77
N GLY A 120 30.23 -10.93 -40.48
CA GLY A 120 29.99 -12.33 -40.20
C GLY A 120 29.13 -13.07 -41.24
N VAL A 121 28.82 -12.46 -42.38
CA VAL A 121 28.15 -13.11 -43.51
C VAL A 121 29.12 -13.20 -44.71
N ASP A 122 29.19 -14.37 -45.34
CA ASP A 122 30.15 -14.61 -46.43
C ASP A 122 29.72 -13.94 -47.75
N ASP A 123 30.74 -13.48 -48.48
CA ASP A 123 30.75 -12.69 -49.74
C ASP A 123 29.92 -13.25 -50.91
N GLY A 124 29.39 -14.47 -50.76
CA GLY A 124 28.56 -15.19 -51.73
C GLY A 124 27.11 -15.41 -51.32
N ILE A 125 26.73 -15.00 -50.11
CA ILE A 125 25.38 -15.01 -49.54
C ILE A 125 24.97 -13.58 -49.14
N ASP A 126 25.91 -12.78 -48.66
CA ASP A 126 25.71 -11.36 -48.32
C ASP A 126 25.19 -10.55 -49.53
N ASN A 127 24.19 -9.71 -49.27
CA ASN A 127 23.56 -8.79 -50.22
C ASN A 127 24.25 -7.42 -50.28
N CYS A 128 25.27 -7.15 -49.46
CA CYS A 128 26.14 -5.97 -49.54
C CYS A 128 27.66 -6.22 -49.34
N PRO A 129 28.35 -7.03 -50.20
CA PRO A 129 29.74 -7.54 -49.99
C PRO A 129 30.94 -6.56 -49.95
N ASP A 130 30.77 -5.34 -49.47
CA ASP A 130 31.84 -4.36 -49.16
C ASP A 130 31.40 -3.40 -48.01
N ASN A 131 30.29 -3.67 -47.31
CA ASN A 131 29.43 -2.64 -46.68
C ASN A 131 28.85 -2.90 -45.26
N PHE A 132 29.17 -3.99 -44.55
CA PHE A 132 28.81 -4.33 -43.14
C PHE A 132 27.33 -4.12 -42.77
N ASN A 133 26.56 -5.21 -42.72
CA ASN A 133 25.11 -5.21 -42.50
C ASN A 133 24.62 -6.60 -42.02
N PRO A 134 25.08 -7.10 -40.86
CA PRO A 134 24.93 -8.51 -40.45
C PRO A 134 23.48 -8.95 -40.22
N GLU A 135 22.54 -8.02 -40.14
CA GLU A 135 21.10 -8.28 -40.13
C GLU A 135 20.50 -8.57 -41.53
N GLN A 136 21.28 -8.40 -42.60
CA GLN A 136 20.96 -8.62 -44.03
C GLN A 136 19.66 -7.99 -44.55
N GLY A 137 19.25 -6.84 -43.98
CA GLY A 137 18.03 -6.11 -44.38
C GLY A 137 17.97 -5.85 -45.89
N ASP A 138 16.80 -6.10 -46.48
CA ASP A 138 16.47 -6.02 -47.90
C ASP A 138 14.96 -5.77 -48.02
N VAL A 139 14.56 -4.50 -48.05
CA VAL A 139 13.15 -4.10 -47.97
C VAL A 139 12.37 -4.41 -49.26
N ASP A 140 12.96 -4.20 -50.43
CA ASP A 140 12.27 -4.40 -51.73
C ASP A 140 12.40 -5.83 -52.31
N ASN A 141 13.37 -6.60 -51.82
CA ASN A 141 13.68 -7.98 -52.22
C ASN A 141 14.25 -8.10 -53.66
N ASP A 142 14.96 -7.08 -54.17
CA ASP A 142 15.81 -7.13 -55.38
C ASP A 142 17.02 -8.08 -55.19
N GLY A 143 17.55 -8.19 -53.97
CA GLY A 143 18.76 -8.93 -53.64
C GLY A 143 20.00 -8.05 -53.41
N ILE A 144 19.82 -6.75 -53.18
CA ILE A 144 20.82 -5.78 -52.72
C ILE A 144 20.35 -5.28 -51.36
N GLY A 145 21.21 -5.29 -50.35
CA GLY A 145 20.80 -4.92 -48.99
C GLY A 145 20.61 -3.42 -48.77
N ASP A 146 19.75 -3.05 -47.81
CA ASP A 146 19.36 -1.69 -47.42
C ASP A 146 20.55 -0.72 -47.23
N VAL A 147 21.70 -1.26 -46.82
CA VAL A 147 22.92 -0.52 -46.46
C VAL A 147 23.78 -0.15 -47.68
N CYS A 148 23.58 -0.82 -48.83
CA CYS A 148 24.28 -0.53 -50.07
C CYS A 148 23.37 -0.18 -51.26
N ASP A 149 22.05 -0.36 -51.12
CA ASP A 149 21.09 -0.07 -52.18
C ASP A 149 20.91 1.46 -52.47
N PRO A 150 20.77 1.88 -53.75
CA PRO A 150 20.50 3.27 -54.11
C PRO A 150 19.03 3.73 -54.04
N ASP A 151 18.06 2.83 -53.91
CA ASP A 151 16.62 2.96 -54.23
C ASP A 151 15.82 1.94 -53.38
N GLY A 152 16.01 1.96 -52.05
CA GLY A 152 15.97 0.79 -51.16
C GLY A 152 14.61 0.19 -50.83
N ASP A 153 13.51 0.76 -51.35
CA ASP A 153 12.18 0.19 -51.29
C ASP A 153 11.60 -0.16 -52.69
N GLY A 154 12.40 0.03 -53.73
CA GLY A 154 12.09 -0.35 -55.11
C GLY A 154 11.07 0.56 -55.82
N ASP A 155 10.67 1.70 -55.23
CA ASP A 155 9.61 2.54 -55.81
C ASP A 155 10.05 3.34 -57.06
N GLY A 156 11.36 3.60 -57.18
CA GLY A 156 12.00 4.35 -58.26
C GLY A 156 12.41 5.80 -57.93
N VAL A 157 12.33 6.22 -56.67
CA VAL A 157 12.87 7.48 -56.13
C VAL A 157 14.13 7.20 -55.29
N PRO A 158 15.34 7.48 -55.81
CA PRO A 158 16.57 7.10 -55.11
C PRO A 158 16.72 7.70 -53.71
N ASN A 159 17.26 6.89 -52.78
CA ASN A 159 17.48 7.07 -51.33
C ASN A 159 18.02 8.44 -50.84
N ASN A 160 18.48 9.30 -51.74
CA ASN A 160 19.01 10.64 -51.48
C ASN A 160 18.03 11.80 -51.80
N ASN A 161 16.95 11.52 -52.53
CA ASN A 161 15.87 12.46 -52.86
C ASN A 161 14.55 12.07 -52.20
N ASP A 162 14.47 10.82 -51.74
CA ASP A 162 13.31 10.20 -51.14
C ASP A 162 13.11 10.61 -49.67
N ASN A 163 11.86 10.93 -49.31
CA ASN A 163 11.41 11.23 -47.96
C ASN A 163 10.90 10.01 -47.16
N CYS A 164 10.77 8.82 -47.75
CA CYS A 164 10.35 7.58 -47.10
C CYS A 164 11.17 6.32 -47.45
N ARG A 165 12.52 6.39 -47.42
CA ARG A 165 13.54 5.36 -47.78
C ARG A 165 13.20 3.86 -47.75
N PHE A 166 12.30 3.44 -46.88
CA PHE A 166 11.96 2.04 -46.61
C PHE A 166 10.44 1.76 -46.74
N THR A 167 9.68 2.65 -47.40
CA THR A 167 8.21 2.61 -47.49
C THR A 167 7.70 3.25 -48.81
N PRO A 168 7.38 2.46 -49.85
CA PRO A 168 7.18 2.94 -51.23
C PRO A 168 6.10 4.02 -51.40
N ASN A 169 6.48 5.20 -51.89
CA ASN A 169 5.62 6.39 -51.84
C ASN A 169 5.64 7.33 -53.07
N VAL A 170 6.08 6.86 -54.24
CA VAL A 170 6.35 7.44 -55.60
C VAL A 170 5.82 8.84 -55.94
N THR A 171 4.67 9.23 -55.38
CA THR A 171 4.17 10.60 -55.36
C THR A 171 5.05 11.60 -54.61
N GLN A 172 5.84 11.16 -53.62
CA GLN A 172 6.65 12.02 -52.74
C GLN A 172 5.79 13.15 -52.15
N LEU A 173 4.69 12.75 -51.51
CA LEU A 173 3.82 13.68 -50.77
C LEU A 173 4.47 13.95 -49.39
N ASP A 174 4.31 15.19 -48.97
CA ASP A 174 4.94 15.82 -47.82
C ASP A 174 4.01 16.98 -47.44
N THR A 175 3.01 16.69 -46.60
CA THR A 175 1.87 17.58 -46.35
C THR A 175 2.24 18.76 -45.44
N ASP A 176 3.03 18.56 -44.38
CA ASP A 176 3.49 19.64 -43.47
C ASP A 176 4.77 20.37 -43.96
N ASN A 177 5.63 19.68 -44.72
CA ASN A 177 6.95 20.13 -45.24
C ASN A 177 8.11 20.08 -44.22
N ASP A 178 8.09 19.14 -43.26
CA ASP A 178 9.21 18.72 -42.40
C ASP A 178 10.34 18.04 -43.20
N GLY A 179 9.98 17.16 -44.13
CA GLY A 179 10.91 16.37 -44.96
C GLY A 179 10.89 14.85 -44.75
N VAL A 180 10.05 14.34 -43.85
CA VAL A 180 9.43 13.00 -43.93
C VAL A 180 8.34 13.02 -45.03
N GLY A 181 7.66 11.89 -45.30
CA GLY A 181 6.56 11.84 -46.27
C GLY A 181 5.34 11.11 -45.76
N ASP A 182 4.17 11.45 -46.32
CA ASP A 182 2.83 10.97 -45.91
C ASP A 182 2.67 9.43 -45.85
N ALA A 183 3.61 8.64 -46.36
CA ALA A 183 3.59 7.17 -46.29
C ALA A 183 4.37 6.59 -45.10
N CYS A 184 5.19 7.39 -44.42
CA CYS A 184 6.07 6.98 -43.33
C CYS A 184 6.11 7.97 -42.15
N ASP A 185 5.35 9.06 -42.23
CA ASP A 185 5.08 9.97 -41.13
C ASP A 185 4.03 9.40 -40.16
N GLY A 186 3.94 9.98 -38.96
CA GLY A 186 2.91 9.73 -37.96
C GLY A 186 2.29 11.00 -37.36
N ASP A 187 2.60 12.18 -37.91
CA ASP A 187 2.03 13.51 -37.59
C ASP A 187 1.87 14.27 -38.93
N ARG A 188 1.10 13.70 -39.87
CA ARG A 188 1.15 14.02 -41.31
C ARG A 188 0.97 15.48 -41.72
N ASP A 189 0.35 16.30 -40.86
CA ASP A 189 0.15 17.73 -41.11
C ASP A 189 0.87 18.66 -40.12
N GLY A 190 1.66 18.08 -39.21
CA GLY A 190 2.57 18.78 -38.30
C GLY A 190 1.88 19.56 -37.18
N ASP A 191 0.67 19.19 -36.80
CA ASP A 191 -0.09 19.86 -35.74
C ASP A 191 0.22 19.37 -34.32
N THR A 192 0.90 18.22 -34.18
CA THR A 192 1.29 17.52 -32.94
C THR A 192 0.25 16.57 -32.31
N ILE A 193 -0.85 16.28 -32.99
CA ILE A 193 -1.64 15.05 -32.79
C ILE A 193 -1.09 13.94 -33.69
N ALA A 194 -1.13 12.69 -33.23
CA ALA A 194 -0.62 11.56 -34.01
C ALA A 194 -1.68 11.00 -34.97
N ASP A 195 -1.26 10.51 -36.13
CA ASP A 195 -2.09 9.91 -37.19
C ASP A 195 -3.19 8.93 -36.74
N ASP A 196 -2.94 8.13 -35.69
CA ASP A 196 -3.91 7.15 -35.14
C ASP A 196 -4.94 7.77 -34.17
N ASP A 197 -4.67 8.98 -33.66
CA ASP A 197 -5.50 9.75 -32.70
C ASP A 197 -6.15 11.00 -33.36
N ASP A 198 -5.80 11.34 -34.61
CA ASP A 198 -6.18 12.56 -35.32
C ASP A 198 -7.43 12.39 -36.23
N ASN A 199 -8.44 13.24 -36.02
CA ASN A 199 -9.67 13.26 -36.80
C ASN A 199 -9.63 14.08 -38.11
N CYS A 200 -8.51 14.70 -38.51
CA CYS A 200 -8.40 15.41 -39.80
C CYS A 200 -7.21 15.10 -40.74
N LEU A 201 -6.17 14.40 -40.30
CA LEU A 201 -5.12 13.66 -41.04
C LEU A 201 -4.26 14.41 -42.10
N LEU A 202 -4.64 15.62 -42.52
CA LEU A 202 -4.10 16.40 -43.64
C LEU A 202 -4.44 17.91 -43.53
N LEU A 203 -5.04 18.36 -42.42
CA LEU A 203 -5.58 19.70 -42.19
C LEU A 203 -5.51 20.10 -40.69
N PRO A 204 -4.44 20.79 -40.23
CA PRO A 204 -4.11 21.00 -38.81
C PRO A 204 -5.25 21.55 -37.94
N ASN A 205 -5.62 20.81 -36.89
CA ASN A 205 -6.73 21.10 -35.97
C ASN A 205 -6.46 20.64 -34.52
N THR A 206 -5.43 21.21 -33.88
CA THR A 206 -4.98 20.91 -32.50
C THR A 206 -6.02 20.97 -31.36
N ASP A 207 -7.24 21.42 -31.63
CA ASP A 207 -8.38 21.38 -30.71
C ASP A 207 -9.25 20.11 -30.89
N GLN A 208 -9.03 19.35 -31.96
CA GLN A 208 -9.70 18.10 -32.36
C GLN A 208 -11.23 18.22 -32.29
N ALA A 209 -11.75 19.40 -32.63
CA ALA A 209 -13.17 19.69 -32.62
C ALA A 209 -13.92 18.79 -33.61
N ASP A 210 -14.98 18.16 -33.12
CA ASP A 210 -15.89 17.25 -33.82
C ASP A 210 -17.28 17.49 -33.21
N LEU A 211 -18.16 18.15 -33.97
CA LEU A 211 -19.43 18.70 -33.48
C LEU A 211 -20.58 17.69 -33.48
N ASP A 212 -20.65 16.76 -34.44
CA ASP A 212 -21.69 15.72 -34.52
C ASP A 212 -21.25 14.36 -33.96
N THR A 213 -19.95 14.15 -33.77
CA THR A 213 -19.28 12.93 -33.29
C THR A 213 -19.28 11.75 -34.26
N ASP A 214 -19.28 12.00 -35.58
CA ASP A 214 -19.07 10.96 -36.60
C ASP A 214 -17.60 10.45 -36.69
N GLY A 215 -16.64 11.25 -36.20
CA GLY A 215 -15.21 10.96 -36.20
C GLY A 215 -14.40 11.69 -37.28
N ILE A 216 -14.99 12.62 -38.02
CA ILE A 216 -14.30 13.56 -38.93
C ILE A 216 -14.32 14.96 -38.30
N GLY A 217 -13.15 15.56 -38.07
CA GLY A 217 -13.07 16.84 -37.39
C GLY A 217 -13.66 18.02 -38.18
N ASP A 218 -14.17 19.03 -37.46
CA ASP A 218 -14.77 20.28 -37.96
C ASP A 218 -14.00 20.91 -39.14
N VAL A 219 -12.66 20.84 -39.10
CA VAL A 219 -11.77 21.50 -40.05
C VAL A 219 -11.75 20.82 -41.42
N CYS A 220 -11.94 19.50 -41.45
CA CYS A 220 -11.95 18.68 -42.66
C CYS A 220 -13.36 18.23 -43.09
N ASP A 221 -14.33 18.24 -42.18
CA ASP A 221 -15.72 17.89 -42.46
C ASP A 221 -16.50 18.97 -43.26
N ASN A 222 -17.54 18.50 -43.97
CA ASN A 222 -18.38 19.25 -44.90
C ASN A 222 -19.86 19.34 -44.46
N ASP A 223 -20.28 18.77 -43.33
CA ASP A 223 -21.67 18.52 -42.88
C ASP A 223 -21.78 18.53 -41.32
N ARG A 224 -21.18 19.55 -40.68
CA ARG A 224 -20.58 19.49 -39.31
C ARG A 224 -21.50 19.14 -38.14
N ASP A 225 -22.80 19.32 -38.27
CA ASP A 225 -23.77 19.01 -37.22
C ASP A 225 -24.60 17.75 -37.52
N GLY A 226 -24.22 17.01 -38.58
CA GLY A 226 -24.77 15.70 -38.90
C GLY A 226 -26.19 15.70 -39.48
N ASP A 227 -26.73 16.88 -39.84
CA ASP A 227 -28.13 17.01 -40.28
C ASP A 227 -28.39 16.48 -41.71
N GLY A 228 -27.34 16.42 -42.55
CA GLY A 228 -27.37 15.97 -43.93
C GLY A 228 -27.41 17.08 -44.99
N ILE A 229 -27.27 18.35 -44.61
CA ILE A 229 -27.20 19.54 -45.46
C ILE A 229 -25.82 20.20 -45.34
N SER A 230 -24.89 19.78 -46.21
CA SER A 230 -23.50 20.26 -46.20
C SER A 230 -23.33 21.77 -45.95
N ASN A 231 -22.36 22.16 -45.11
CA ASN A 231 -22.04 23.51 -44.64
C ASN A 231 -22.24 24.67 -45.66
N PRO A 232 -21.90 24.54 -46.97
CA PRO A 232 -22.09 25.62 -47.95
C PRO A 232 -23.52 25.80 -48.49
N SER A 233 -24.44 24.91 -48.11
CA SER A 233 -25.85 24.87 -48.57
C SER A 233 -26.84 25.15 -47.45
N ASP A 234 -26.39 25.12 -46.21
CA ASP A 234 -27.18 25.20 -44.98
C ASP A 234 -27.32 26.64 -44.46
N ASN A 235 -28.44 26.92 -43.80
CA ASN A 235 -28.75 28.17 -43.12
C ASN A 235 -28.43 28.19 -41.61
N CYS A 236 -28.04 27.07 -40.98
CA CYS A 236 -27.46 27.01 -39.63
C CYS A 236 -26.24 26.04 -39.47
N PRO A 237 -25.05 26.26 -40.12
CA PRO A 237 -23.92 25.29 -40.23
C PRO A 237 -23.13 24.87 -38.99
N LEU A 238 -23.77 24.89 -37.82
CA LEU A 238 -23.30 24.53 -36.49
C LEU A 238 -24.46 24.10 -35.55
N ILE A 239 -25.71 24.00 -36.03
CA ILE A 239 -26.93 23.70 -35.26
C ILE A 239 -27.94 22.96 -36.15
N ALA A 240 -27.84 21.62 -36.16
CA ALA A 240 -28.61 20.72 -37.03
C ALA A 240 -30.10 21.07 -37.18
N ASN A 241 -30.53 21.36 -38.41
CA ASN A 241 -31.89 21.76 -38.75
C ASN A 241 -32.34 21.25 -40.12
N ALA A 242 -32.42 19.91 -40.28
CA ALA A 242 -32.62 19.24 -41.57
C ALA A 242 -33.96 19.52 -42.30
N ASP A 243 -34.84 20.37 -41.75
CA ASP A 243 -36.01 20.91 -42.45
C ASP A 243 -35.75 22.28 -43.12
N GLN A 244 -34.62 22.92 -42.80
CA GLN A 244 -34.12 24.20 -43.30
C GLN A 244 -35.18 25.32 -43.15
N ALA A 245 -35.87 25.33 -42.01
CA ALA A 245 -36.86 26.35 -41.68
C ALA A 245 -36.23 27.76 -41.63
N ASP A 246 -36.91 28.72 -42.24
CA ASP A 246 -36.60 30.16 -42.32
C ASP A 246 -37.94 30.89 -42.45
N ALA A 247 -38.47 31.38 -41.33
CA ALA A 247 -39.82 31.93 -41.22
C ALA A 247 -39.93 33.40 -41.65
N ASP A 248 -38.82 34.14 -41.58
CA ASP A 248 -38.71 35.57 -41.90
C ASP A 248 -38.28 35.80 -43.37
N GLY A 249 -37.35 34.98 -43.87
CA GLY A 249 -36.83 34.99 -45.23
C GLY A 249 -35.50 35.73 -45.43
N ASP A 250 -34.70 35.96 -44.39
CA ASP A 250 -33.39 36.62 -44.50
C ASP A 250 -32.25 35.67 -44.93
N GLY A 251 -32.39 34.36 -44.71
CA GLY A 251 -31.43 33.32 -45.06
C GLY A 251 -30.62 32.73 -43.89
N ILE A 252 -30.93 33.08 -42.65
CA ILE A 252 -30.54 32.37 -41.43
C ILE A 252 -31.68 31.42 -41.03
N GLY A 253 -31.38 30.23 -40.50
CA GLY A 253 -32.43 29.27 -40.10
C GLY A 253 -33.09 29.57 -38.76
N ASP A 254 -34.35 29.15 -38.57
CA ASP A 254 -35.17 29.47 -37.40
C ASP A 254 -34.54 29.07 -36.05
N VAL A 255 -33.66 28.05 -36.03
CA VAL A 255 -32.95 27.60 -34.81
C VAL A 255 -31.71 28.42 -34.47
N CYS A 256 -31.20 29.23 -35.41
CA CYS A 256 -30.04 30.09 -35.23
C CYS A 256 -30.33 31.59 -35.47
N ASP A 257 -31.53 31.97 -35.93
CA ASP A 257 -31.94 33.37 -36.02
C ASP A 257 -32.49 33.96 -34.71
N SER A 258 -31.63 34.74 -34.07
CA SER A 258 -31.95 35.61 -32.93
C SER A 258 -32.94 36.77 -33.21
N SER A 259 -33.44 36.93 -34.43
CA SER A 259 -34.30 38.06 -34.84
C SER A 259 -35.79 37.75 -34.94
N THR A 260 -36.16 36.45 -34.95
CA THR A 260 -37.56 36.01 -34.88
C THR A 260 -38.27 36.61 -33.64
N PRO A 261 -39.50 37.17 -33.77
CA PRO A 261 -40.22 37.67 -32.61
C PRO A 261 -40.71 36.52 -31.72
N PRO A 262 -40.35 36.47 -30.43
CA PRO A 262 -40.78 35.41 -29.52
C PRO A 262 -42.30 35.32 -29.39
N VAL A 263 -42.79 34.12 -29.04
CA VAL A 263 -44.21 33.86 -28.77
C VAL A 263 -44.54 34.31 -27.35
N ASP A 264 -45.74 34.87 -27.18
CA ASP A 264 -46.33 35.30 -25.90
C ASP A 264 -47.78 34.82 -25.94
N THR A 265 -48.04 33.69 -25.25
CA THR A 265 -49.27 32.89 -25.36
C THR A 265 -50.40 33.43 -24.50
N ASP A 266 -50.11 33.98 -23.31
CA ASP A 266 -51.13 34.43 -22.36
C ASP A 266 -51.31 35.96 -22.28
N GLY A 267 -50.33 36.72 -22.77
CA GLY A 267 -50.38 38.18 -22.93
C GLY A 267 -49.88 39.00 -21.74
N ASP A 268 -49.07 38.42 -20.85
CA ASP A 268 -48.57 39.11 -19.65
C ASP A 268 -47.42 40.10 -19.92
N GLY A 269 -46.56 39.78 -20.89
CA GLY A 269 -45.37 40.56 -21.27
C GLY A 269 -44.04 39.80 -21.30
N VAL A 270 -43.98 38.53 -20.86
CA VAL A 270 -42.82 37.64 -20.97
C VAL A 270 -43.03 36.57 -22.06
N PRO A 271 -42.02 36.25 -22.88
CA PRO A 271 -42.13 35.18 -23.89
C PRO A 271 -42.21 33.74 -23.36
N ASP A 272 -42.93 32.88 -24.08
CA ASP A 272 -43.15 31.44 -23.83
C ASP A 272 -41.84 30.62 -23.59
N ASP A 273 -40.71 31.06 -24.13
CA ASP A 273 -39.38 30.44 -23.98
C ASP A 273 -38.60 30.91 -22.73
N THR A 274 -39.16 31.89 -22.01
CA THR A 274 -38.56 32.51 -20.80
C THR A 274 -39.55 32.68 -19.64
N ASP A 275 -40.82 32.32 -19.85
CA ASP A 275 -41.90 32.35 -18.87
C ASP A 275 -41.95 31.02 -18.10
N ASN A 276 -41.91 31.08 -16.76
CA ASN A 276 -42.03 29.91 -15.88
C ASN A 276 -43.49 29.48 -15.62
N CYS A 277 -44.47 30.20 -16.16
CA CYS A 277 -45.89 29.84 -16.21
C CYS A 277 -46.60 30.17 -17.56
N PRO A 278 -46.22 29.58 -18.72
CA PRO A 278 -46.69 29.93 -20.10
C PRO A 278 -48.21 29.90 -20.44
N LEU A 279 -49.07 29.76 -19.44
CA LEU A 279 -50.52 29.70 -19.52
C LEU A 279 -51.23 30.47 -18.37
N VAL A 280 -50.49 31.11 -17.45
CA VAL A 280 -51.00 31.69 -16.20
C VAL A 280 -50.25 33.01 -15.85
N PRO A 281 -50.81 34.20 -16.19
CA PRO A 281 -50.06 35.46 -16.19
C PRO A 281 -49.39 35.84 -14.86
N ASN A 282 -48.06 35.88 -14.83
CA ASN A 282 -47.22 36.23 -13.66
C ASN A 282 -46.03 37.17 -14.02
N PRO A 283 -46.24 38.47 -14.33
CA PRO A 283 -45.20 39.35 -14.90
C PRO A 283 -44.01 39.72 -13.99
N GLY A 284 -43.88 39.09 -12.83
CA GLY A 284 -42.70 39.14 -11.97
C GLY A 284 -41.77 37.92 -12.14
N GLN A 285 -42.24 36.84 -12.79
CA GLN A 285 -41.68 35.49 -12.75
C GLN A 285 -41.21 35.12 -11.33
N GLU A 286 -42.08 35.29 -10.34
CA GLU A 286 -41.83 34.73 -9.01
C GLU A 286 -41.68 33.19 -9.11
N ASP A 287 -40.63 32.70 -8.46
CA ASP A 287 -40.03 31.36 -8.54
C ASP A 287 -39.28 31.17 -7.20
N ALA A 288 -39.90 30.48 -6.25
CA ALA A 288 -39.46 30.48 -4.85
C ALA A 288 -38.30 29.51 -4.58
N ASP A 289 -38.39 28.30 -5.14
CA ASP A 289 -37.42 27.21 -4.99
C ASP A 289 -36.34 27.19 -6.09
N GLY A 290 -36.70 27.63 -7.31
CA GLY A 290 -35.85 27.62 -8.49
C GLY A 290 -36.01 26.40 -9.40
N ASP A 291 -37.09 25.61 -9.32
CA ASP A 291 -37.30 24.45 -10.21
C ASP A 291 -37.61 24.84 -11.67
N GLY A 292 -38.09 26.08 -11.87
CA GLY A 292 -38.49 26.62 -13.17
C GLY A 292 -40.00 26.59 -13.45
N VAL A 293 -40.83 26.31 -12.44
CA VAL A 293 -42.28 26.49 -12.41
C VAL A 293 -42.62 27.61 -11.43
N GLY A 294 -43.25 28.69 -11.90
CA GLY A 294 -43.49 29.85 -11.03
C GLY A 294 -44.61 29.66 -10.00
N ASP A 295 -44.52 30.40 -8.88
CA ASP A 295 -45.49 30.45 -7.75
C ASP A 295 -46.98 30.54 -8.19
N ALA A 296 -47.22 31.08 -9.38
CA ALA A 296 -48.55 31.34 -9.93
C ALA A 296 -49.22 30.11 -10.57
N CYS A 297 -48.42 29.13 -11.02
CA CYS A 297 -48.90 27.91 -11.67
C CYS A 297 -48.53 26.62 -10.91
N GLU A 298 -47.59 26.69 -9.97
CA GLU A 298 -47.25 25.63 -9.03
C GLU A 298 -48.44 25.29 -8.09
N VAL A 299 -48.89 24.02 -8.06
CA VAL A 299 -50.06 23.59 -7.26
C VAL A 299 -49.97 22.10 -6.88
N PRO A 300 -49.89 21.74 -5.57
CA PRO A 300 -49.75 22.63 -4.41
C PRO A 300 -48.43 23.41 -4.45
N LEU A 301 -48.31 24.43 -3.59
CA LEU A 301 -47.10 25.26 -3.42
C LEU A 301 -46.11 24.56 -2.49
N ASP A 302 -44.83 24.58 -2.86
CA ASP A 302 -43.68 23.94 -2.23
C ASP A 302 -42.53 24.98 -2.21
N THR A 303 -42.58 25.90 -1.24
CA THR A 303 -41.82 27.19 -1.29
C THR A 303 -40.28 27.03 -1.35
N ASP A 304 -39.73 25.84 -1.11
CA ASP A 304 -38.29 25.57 -1.19
C ASP A 304 -37.88 24.31 -1.99
N GLY A 305 -38.85 23.60 -2.58
CA GLY A 305 -38.61 22.58 -3.61
C GLY A 305 -38.15 21.21 -3.07
N ASP A 306 -38.39 20.92 -1.79
CA ASP A 306 -37.99 19.68 -1.14
C ASP A 306 -38.88 18.47 -1.54
N GLY A 307 -40.11 18.76 -1.98
CA GLY A 307 -41.13 17.78 -2.38
C GLY A 307 -42.27 17.59 -1.37
N ILE A 308 -42.24 18.28 -0.24
CA ILE A 308 -43.28 18.34 0.79
C ILE A 308 -43.94 19.73 0.80
N PRO A 309 -45.19 19.86 0.31
CA PRO A 309 -45.83 21.16 0.19
C PRO A 309 -46.03 21.90 1.53
N ASP A 310 -45.91 23.25 1.49
CA ASP A 310 -46.14 24.28 2.52
C ASP A 310 -47.11 23.93 3.66
N ALA A 311 -48.21 23.26 3.30
CA ALA A 311 -49.35 22.98 4.17
C ALA A 311 -49.18 21.71 5.02
N THR A 312 -48.05 21.01 4.87
CA THR A 312 -47.73 19.72 5.49
C THR A 312 -46.31 19.60 6.01
N ASP A 313 -45.41 20.45 5.55
CA ASP A 313 -44.00 20.52 5.94
C ASP A 313 -43.80 21.16 7.34
N ASN A 314 -42.74 20.74 8.04
CA ASN A 314 -42.26 21.30 9.32
C ASN A 314 -41.19 22.42 9.17
N CYS A 315 -40.57 22.60 7.99
CA CYS A 315 -39.62 23.70 7.72
C CYS A 315 -39.86 24.48 6.39
N PRO A 316 -41.01 25.16 6.15
CA PRO A 316 -41.46 25.65 4.80
C PRO A 316 -40.70 26.80 4.12
N LEU A 317 -39.39 26.91 4.37
CA LEU A 317 -38.42 27.88 3.85
C LEU A 317 -36.96 27.31 3.89
N VAL A 318 -36.76 26.03 4.25
CA VAL A 318 -35.46 25.34 4.43
C VAL A 318 -35.61 23.84 4.08
N PRO A 319 -35.18 23.38 2.88
CA PRO A 319 -35.46 22.03 2.39
C PRO A 319 -35.00 20.89 3.31
N ASN A 320 -35.93 20.01 3.73
CA ASN A 320 -35.63 18.83 4.56
C ASN A 320 -36.49 17.59 4.20
N PRO A 321 -36.26 16.93 3.04
CA PRO A 321 -37.19 15.90 2.50
C PRO A 321 -37.36 14.63 3.34
N GLY A 322 -36.54 14.45 4.37
CA GLY A 322 -36.66 13.37 5.36
C GLY A 322 -37.69 13.67 6.46
N GLN A 323 -38.00 14.96 6.66
CA GLN A 323 -38.94 15.48 7.67
C GLN A 323 -38.56 15.05 9.09
N GLU A 324 -37.27 15.11 9.39
CA GLU A 324 -36.72 14.92 10.73
C GLU A 324 -37.24 15.99 11.72
N ASP A 325 -37.46 15.53 12.97
CA ASP A 325 -38.15 16.18 14.10
C ASP A 325 -37.75 15.36 15.35
N ALA A 326 -36.54 15.61 15.88
CA ALA A 326 -35.91 14.71 16.85
C ALA A 326 -36.50 14.80 18.27
N ASP A 327 -36.93 15.98 18.74
CA ASP A 327 -37.63 16.16 20.02
C ASP A 327 -39.15 15.82 19.94
N GLY A 328 -39.79 16.05 18.78
CA GLY A 328 -41.21 15.81 18.54
C GLY A 328 -42.16 17.00 18.77
N ASP A 329 -41.67 18.25 18.78
CA ASP A 329 -42.44 19.50 18.81
C ASP A 329 -43.27 19.70 17.52
N GLY A 330 -42.69 19.35 16.37
CA GLY A 330 -43.25 19.59 15.04
C GLY A 330 -42.75 20.84 14.32
N VAL A 331 -41.65 21.44 14.79
CA VAL A 331 -40.62 22.07 13.93
C VAL A 331 -39.72 20.94 13.39
N GLY A 332 -38.87 21.20 12.39
CA GLY A 332 -37.89 20.23 11.91
C GLY A 332 -36.46 20.61 12.23
N ASP A 333 -35.59 19.61 12.42
CA ASP A 333 -34.17 19.76 12.77
C ASP A 333 -33.45 20.79 11.87
N ALA A 334 -33.79 20.82 10.57
CA ALA A 334 -33.19 21.73 9.59
C ALA A 334 -33.50 23.23 9.82
N CYS A 335 -34.53 23.56 10.60
CA CYS A 335 -34.93 24.94 10.91
C CYS A 335 -35.04 25.24 12.43
N GLU A 336 -34.71 24.27 13.29
CA GLU A 336 -34.52 24.42 14.75
C GLU A 336 -33.11 25.00 15.06
N ASN A 337 -32.73 25.06 16.35
CA ASN A 337 -31.39 25.45 16.84
C ASN A 337 -31.01 24.68 18.14
N ASP A 338 -31.76 23.64 18.51
CA ASP A 338 -31.80 22.90 19.79
C ASP A 338 -32.57 21.59 19.49
N SER A 339 -32.10 20.84 18.49
CA SER A 339 -32.90 19.93 17.65
C SER A 339 -33.48 18.72 18.40
N ASP A 340 -32.88 18.33 19.52
CA ASP A 340 -33.37 17.24 20.37
C ASP A 340 -34.03 17.68 21.69
N GLY A 341 -34.11 19.00 21.93
CA GLY A 341 -34.77 19.62 23.09
C GLY A 341 -34.07 19.43 24.44
N ASP A 342 -32.80 19.04 24.46
CA ASP A 342 -31.90 18.98 25.61
C ASP A 342 -31.78 20.34 26.33
N GLY A 343 -31.61 21.42 25.55
CA GLY A 343 -31.33 22.78 26.02
C GLY A 343 -29.89 23.27 25.82
N ILE A 344 -29.04 22.51 25.11
CA ILE A 344 -27.80 22.97 24.49
C ILE A 344 -28.08 23.27 23.00
N PRO A 345 -27.69 24.45 22.46
CA PRO A 345 -27.90 24.74 21.04
C PRO A 345 -26.97 23.96 20.10
N ASP A 346 -27.48 23.55 18.95
CA ASP A 346 -26.81 22.72 17.93
C ASP A 346 -25.43 23.25 17.49
N ASP A 347 -25.18 24.56 17.56
CA ASP A 347 -23.87 25.17 17.21
C ASP A 347 -22.81 25.02 18.33
N THR A 348 -23.18 24.39 19.43
CA THR A 348 -22.36 24.12 20.63
C THR A 348 -22.57 22.73 21.24
N ASP A 349 -23.43 21.90 20.65
CA ASP A 349 -23.76 20.56 21.13
C ASP A 349 -22.82 19.50 20.52
N ASN A 350 -22.31 18.58 21.34
CA ASN A 350 -21.49 17.45 20.88
C ASN A 350 -22.31 16.22 20.42
N CYS A 351 -23.62 16.21 20.66
CA CYS A 351 -24.60 15.24 20.16
C CYS A 351 -25.95 15.87 19.73
N PRO A 352 -26.01 16.76 18.70
CA PRO A 352 -27.20 17.58 18.37
C PRO A 352 -28.53 16.85 18.03
N LEU A 353 -28.60 15.53 18.11
CA LEU A 353 -29.77 14.69 17.78
C LEU A 353 -30.04 13.60 18.85
N ILE A 354 -29.31 13.59 19.97
CA ILE A 354 -29.39 12.55 21.03
C ILE A 354 -29.17 13.18 22.43
N PRO A 355 -30.26 13.45 23.20
CA PRO A 355 -30.20 14.32 24.38
C PRO A 355 -29.19 13.92 25.45
N ASN A 356 -28.16 14.74 25.67
CA ASN A 356 -27.06 14.53 26.61
C ASN A 356 -26.66 15.79 27.43
N PRO A 357 -27.49 16.29 28.38
CA PRO A 357 -27.28 17.62 28.99
C PRO A 357 -26.07 17.75 29.95
N GLY A 358 -25.23 16.71 30.02
CA GLY A 358 -23.93 16.74 30.67
C GLY A 358 -22.77 17.10 29.72
N GLN A 359 -22.95 16.90 28.41
CA GLN A 359 -21.96 17.11 27.35
C GLN A 359 -20.63 16.40 27.68
N GLU A 360 -20.74 15.14 28.08
CA GLU A 360 -19.61 14.23 28.23
C GLU A 360 -18.98 13.93 26.85
N ASP A 361 -17.64 13.91 26.84
CA ASP A 361 -16.70 13.85 25.71
C ASP A 361 -15.39 13.31 26.32
N ALA A 362 -15.07 12.05 26.06
CA ALA A 362 -14.07 11.28 26.83
C ALA A 362 -12.64 11.39 26.28
N ASP A 363 -12.46 11.31 24.96
CA ASP A 363 -11.17 11.40 24.27
C ASP A 363 -10.80 12.86 23.92
N GLY A 364 -11.80 13.70 23.63
CA GLY A 364 -11.65 15.10 23.24
C GLY A 364 -11.71 15.37 21.72
N ASP A 365 -12.26 14.47 20.90
CA ASP A 365 -12.49 14.68 19.45
C ASP A 365 -13.55 15.77 19.18
N GLY A 366 -14.58 15.85 20.04
CA GLY A 366 -15.69 16.81 19.96
C GLY A 366 -17.06 16.20 19.62
N ILE A 367 -17.18 14.89 19.46
CA ILE A 367 -18.42 14.11 19.50
C ILE A 367 -18.65 13.67 20.96
N GLY A 368 -19.91 13.56 21.40
CA GLY A 368 -20.22 13.17 22.79
C GLY A 368 -20.48 11.68 23.01
N ASP A 369 -20.18 11.20 24.23
CA ASP A 369 -20.37 9.80 24.71
C ASP A 369 -21.77 9.19 24.40
N ALA A 370 -22.79 10.03 24.21
CA ALA A 370 -24.17 9.60 23.98
C ALA A 370 -24.47 9.25 22.52
N CYS A 371 -23.79 9.91 21.58
CA CYS A 371 -23.97 9.74 20.14
C CYS A 371 -22.77 9.04 19.49
N ASP A 372 -21.58 9.08 20.10
CA ASP A 372 -20.45 8.33 19.60
C ASP A 372 -20.65 6.82 19.80
N ASN A 373 -21.15 6.21 18.73
CA ASN A 373 -21.26 4.78 18.54
C ASN A 373 -20.43 4.38 17.30
N GLY A 374 -19.48 5.23 16.90
CA GLY A 374 -18.78 5.20 15.63
C GLY A 374 -17.26 5.11 15.80
N ASP A 375 -16.70 5.76 16.81
CA ASP A 375 -15.34 5.48 17.25
C ASP A 375 -15.25 4.12 17.97
N THR A 376 -14.02 3.69 18.18
CA THR A 376 -13.67 2.44 18.84
C THR A 376 -12.52 2.60 19.83
N ASP A 377 -12.07 3.81 20.16
CA ASP A 377 -10.82 4.16 20.88
C ASP A 377 -11.17 5.25 21.93
N THR A 378 -12.10 4.94 22.85
CA THR A 378 -12.90 5.90 23.66
C THR A 378 -12.11 6.86 24.56
N ASP A 379 -10.78 6.76 24.63
CA ASP A 379 -9.90 7.74 25.31
C ASP A 379 -8.71 8.26 24.48
N GLY A 380 -8.67 7.90 23.18
CA GLY A 380 -7.79 8.47 22.17
C GLY A 380 -6.32 8.05 22.28
N ASP A 381 -6.03 6.88 22.83
CA ASP A 381 -4.65 6.40 23.02
C ASP A 381 -4.06 5.70 21.78
N GLY A 382 -4.91 5.19 20.89
CA GLY A 382 -4.54 4.41 19.71
C GLY A 382 -4.82 2.90 19.79
N ILE A 383 -5.54 2.43 20.80
CA ILE A 383 -5.89 1.00 21.04
C ILE A 383 -7.41 0.87 21.14
N PRO A 384 -8.06 0.09 20.25
CA PRO A 384 -9.51 -0.01 20.29
C PRO A 384 -10.08 -0.72 21.52
N ASP A 385 -11.17 -0.20 22.09
CA ASP A 385 -12.06 -0.69 23.17
C ASP A 385 -12.22 -2.21 23.28
N ASP A 386 -12.32 -2.93 22.15
CA ASP A 386 -12.51 -4.39 22.13
C ASP A 386 -11.21 -5.18 22.34
N THR A 387 -10.09 -4.46 22.38
CA THR A 387 -8.73 -4.95 22.65
C THR A 387 -8.00 -4.20 23.77
N ASP A 388 -8.45 -3.01 24.15
CA ASP A 388 -7.90 -2.22 25.25
C ASP A 388 -8.24 -2.84 26.62
N ASN A 389 -7.24 -2.88 27.50
CA ASN A 389 -7.36 -3.33 28.88
C ASN A 389 -7.70 -2.22 29.89
N CYS A 390 -7.82 -0.94 29.48
CA CYS A 390 -8.36 0.18 30.24
C CYS A 390 -9.20 1.22 29.42
N PRO A 391 -10.34 0.86 28.75
CA PRO A 391 -11.10 1.68 27.74
C PRO A 391 -11.71 3.05 28.12
N LEU A 392 -11.15 3.75 29.11
CA LEU A 392 -11.56 5.05 29.64
C LEU A 392 -10.35 5.80 30.31
N ILE A 393 -9.12 5.26 30.23
CA ILE A 393 -7.90 5.76 30.89
C ILE A 393 -6.62 5.45 30.07
N ALA A 394 -6.48 6.11 28.92
CA ALA A 394 -5.36 6.09 27.97
C ALA A 394 -4.01 5.53 28.45
N ASN A 395 -3.62 4.38 27.92
CA ASN A 395 -2.49 3.56 28.35
C ASN A 395 -1.78 2.73 27.26
N ALA A 396 -1.57 3.28 26.06
CA ALA A 396 -1.10 2.62 24.81
C ALA A 396 0.16 1.71 24.85
N GLY A 397 0.81 1.55 26.00
CA GLY A 397 1.73 0.44 26.26
C GLY A 397 1.03 -0.90 26.55
N GLN A 398 -0.25 -0.87 26.95
CA GLN A 398 -1.12 -2.02 27.21
C GLN A 398 -0.52 -3.06 28.17
N GLU A 399 0.30 -2.61 29.12
CA GLU A 399 0.89 -3.49 30.13
C GLU A 399 -0.17 -4.08 31.07
N ASP A 400 -0.23 -5.41 31.17
CA ASP A 400 -0.96 -6.20 32.17
C ASP A 400 0.08 -7.14 32.83
N ALA A 401 0.53 -6.78 34.04
CA ALA A 401 1.66 -7.45 34.69
C ALA A 401 1.33 -8.75 35.44
N ASP A 402 0.05 -9.07 35.69
CA ASP A 402 -0.36 -10.29 36.40
C ASP A 402 -1.26 -11.25 35.61
N GLY A 403 -1.85 -10.77 34.50
CA GLY A 403 -2.62 -11.56 33.54
C GLY A 403 -4.11 -11.70 33.87
N ASP A 404 -4.67 -10.82 34.71
CA ASP A 404 -6.11 -10.73 35.02
C ASP A 404 -6.95 -10.22 33.84
N GLY A 405 -6.36 -9.43 32.92
CA GLY A 405 -7.03 -8.83 31.77
C GLY A 405 -7.39 -7.34 31.93
N LYS A 406 -6.92 -6.68 32.98
CA LYS A 406 -6.91 -5.21 33.15
C LYS A 406 -5.50 -4.65 32.97
N GLY A 407 -5.37 -3.40 32.55
CA GLY A 407 -4.09 -2.72 32.45
C GLY A 407 -3.53 -2.21 33.79
N ASP A 408 -2.20 -2.16 33.89
CA ASP A 408 -1.39 -1.67 35.01
C ASP A 408 -1.74 -0.24 35.49
N VAL A 409 -2.49 0.54 34.70
CA VAL A 409 -2.93 1.91 35.05
C VAL A 409 -4.33 1.96 35.68
N CYS A 410 -5.19 0.99 35.38
CA CYS A 410 -6.57 0.92 35.87
C CYS A 410 -6.81 -0.26 36.82
N ASP A 411 -5.81 -1.14 37.05
CA ASP A 411 -5.84 -2.09 38.16
C ASP A 411 -5.46 -1.46 39.52
N ASP A 412 -6.11 -1.98 40.57
CA ASP A 412 -6.09 -1.44 41.93
C ASP A 412 -5.62 -2.49 42.98
N ASP A 413 -5.27 -3.74 42.61
CA ASP A 413 -4.90 -4.80 43.58
C ASP A 413 -3.53 -5.51 43.41
N GLY A 414 -2.76 -5.17 42.38
CA GLY A 414 -1.37 -5.58 42.18
C GLY A 414 -0.37 -5.32 43.34
N PHE A 415 0.28 -6.42 43.79
CA PHE A 415 1.38 -6.56 44.79
C PHE A 415 1.24 -5.90 46.18
N ASN A 416 1.42 -6.71 47.23
CA ASN A 416 1.53 -6.22 48.61
C ASN A 416 2.48 -7.10 49.46
N CYS A 417 3.68 -6.61 49.75
CA CYS A 417 4.61 -7.25 50.70
C CYS A 417 4.22 -6.92 52.14
N ALA A 418 3.49 -7.81 52.80
CA ALA A 418 3.08 -7.65 54.19
C ALA A 418 2.83 -8.99 54.88
N VAL A 419 2.91 -9.02 56.21
CA VAL A 419 2.80 -10.25 57.01
C VAL A 419 1.42 -10.91 56.83
N GLY A 420 1.38 -12.06 56.15
CA GLY A 420 0.15 -12.80 55.80
C GLY A 420 -0.17 -12.91 54.30
N ASN A 421 0.48 -12.13 53.44
CA ASN A 421 0.30 -12.13 51.98
C ASN A 421 1.22 -13.14 51.26
N THR A 422 1.08 -13.27 49.94
CA THR A 422 1.95 -14.05 49.03
C THR A 422 3.44 -13.74 49.20
N TYR A 423 3.77 -12.46 49.38
CA TYR A 423 5.12 -11.98 49.64
C TYR A 423 5.27 -11.52 51.10
N GLN A 424 6.30 -12.02 51.78
CA GLN A 424 6.61 -11.78 53.19
C GLN A 424 7.89 -10.95 53.35
N PRO A 425 7.92 -9.89 54.18
CA PRO A 425 9.14 -9.14 54.46
C PRO A 425 10.12 -9.91 55.36
N LEU A 426 11.42 -9.76 55.12
CA LEU A 426 12.47 -10.30 55.98
C LEU A 426 12.71 -9.37 57.19
N GLY A 427 12.65 -9.94 58.40
CA GLY A 427 12.73 -9.18 59.65
C GLY A 427 14.11 -9.20 60.32
N ASN A 428 14.46 -8.08 60.98
CA ASN A 428 15.68 -7.91 61.78
C ASN A 428 15.82 -8.83 63.03
N THR A 429 14.89 -9.75 63.26
CA THR A 429 14.99 -10.79 64.30
C THR A 429 15.93 -11.92 63.90
N ASP A 430 15.96 -12.25 62.61
CA ASP A 430 16.59 -13.43 62.05
C ASP A 430 17.65 -13.09 60.98
N PHE A 431 17.58 -11.86 60.45
CA PHE A 431 18.52 -11.27 59.48
C PHE A 431 19.13 -9.97 60.01
N THR A 432 20.29 -9.61 59.48
CA THR A 432 20.99 -8.34 59.73
C THR A 432 21.42 -7.72 58.42
N ALA A 433 21.32 -6.39 58.33
CA ALA A 433 21.75 -5.68 57.13
C ALA A 433 23.26 -5.41 57.16
N SER A 434 23.97 -5.76 56.07
CA SER A 434 25.32 -5.28 55.78
C SER A 434 25.33 -4.45 54.50
N ALA A 435 26.37 -3.62 54.34
CA ALA A 435 26.50 -2.74 53.18
C ALA A 435 27.96 -2.34 52.95
N GLY A 436 28.26 -1.91 51.73
CA GLY A 436 29.59 -1.41 51.38
C GLY A 436 29.67 -0.76 50.01
N SER A 437 30.88 -0.31 49.66
CA SER A 437 31.20 0.20 48.33
C SER A 437 32.04 -0.79 47.54
N LEU A 438 31.79 -0.84 46.23
CA LEU A 438 32.44 -1.73 45.27
C LEU A 438 33.48 -0.95 44.46
N GLY A 439 34.61 -1.59 44.16
CA GLY A 439 35.67 -1.04 43.32
C GLY A 439 36.31 0.25 43.84
N LEU A 440 36.59 1.19 42.94
CA LEU A 440 37.07 2.54 43.27
C LEU A 440 36.01 3.57 42.89
N CYS A 441 34.98 3.67 43.73
CA CYS A 441 33.95 4.72 43.65
C CYS A 441 34.19 5.82 44.70
N LEU A 442 34.12 7.08 44.26
CA LEU A 442 34.14 8.27 45.12
C LEU A 442 32.70 8.74 45.37
N GLY A 443 32.25 8.62 46.62
CA GLY A 443 30.88 8.97 47.01
C GLY A 443 29.85 7.84 46.88
N CYS A 444 30.29 6.58 46.74
CA CYS A 444 29.41 5.44 46.96
C CYS A 444 29.35 5.06 48.45
N ASN A 445 28.14 5.00 49.00
CA ASN A 445 27.84 4.53 50.35
C ASN A 445 26.35 4.16 50.45
N VAL A 446 26.00 3.31 51.42
CA VAL A 446 24.60 3.09 51.82
C VAL A 446 24.40 3.70 53.20
N ASP A 447 23.41 4.59 53.31
CA ASP A 447 23.01 5.20 54.58
C ASP A 447 21.87 4.39 55.22
N ASP A 448 21.95 4.22 56.54
CA ASP A 448 21.00 3.49 57.40
C ASP A 448 20.50 2.13 56.84
N PRO A 449 21.42 1.21 56.44
CA PRO A 449 21.07 -0.05 55.77
C PRO A 449 20.14 -0.99 56.57
N ALA A 450 20.07 -0.84 57.90
CA ALA A 450 19.20 -1.63 58.76
C ALA A 450 17.69 -1.34 58.56
N LEU A 451 17.33 -0.25 57.89
CA LEU A 451 15.92 0.11 57.65
C LEU A 451 15.22 -0.85 56.68
N MET A 452 15.94 -1.46 55.71
CA MET A 452 15.32 -2.42 54.78
C MET A 452 14.84 -3.74 55.42
N LEU A 453 15.07 -3.91 56.72
CA LEU A 453 14.66 -5.06 57.54
C LEU A 453 13.83 -4.63 58.77
N ASP A 454 13.29 -3.40 58.78
CA ASP A 454 12.44 -2.90 59.87
C ASP A 454 10.95 -3.33 59.75
N GLY A 455 10.54 -3.77 58.56
CA GLY A 455 9.20 -4.29 58.27
C GLY A 455 8.16 -3.22 57.92
N THR A 456 8.58 -2.07 57.36
CA THR A 456 7.66 -1.12 56.74
C THR A 456 8.25 -0.33 55.57
N SER A 457 7.54 -0.35 54.44
CA SER A 457 7.79 0.44 53.24
C SER A 457 7.80 1.98 53.42
N SER A 458 7.48 2.48 54.61
CA SER A 458 7.52 3.91 54.96
C SER A 458 8.93 4.44 55.27
N THR A 459 9.86 3.55 55.61
CA THR A 459 11.30 3.83 55.80
C THR A 459 12.12 3.22 54.65
N PHE A 460 13.41 3.59 54.57
CA PHE A 460 14.30 3.06 53.53
C PHE A 460 15.78 3.20 53.91
N ALA A 461 16.58 2.22 53.49
CA ALA A 461 18.02 2.40 53.32
C ALA A 461 18.29 3.24 52.05
N GLN A 462 19.23 4.18 52.09
CA GLN A 462 19.55 5.01 50.92
C GLN A 462 20.88 4.58 50.29
N MET A 463 20.82 3.97 49.11
CA MET A 463 22.00 3.65 48.31
C MET A 463 22.41 4.87 47.47
N ASN A 464 23.60 5.41 47.74
CA ASN A 464 24.21 6.49 46.96
C ASN A 464 25.28 5.90 46.04
N ILE A 465 25.20 6.21 44.74
CA ILE A 465 26.12 5.75 43.69
C ILE A 465 26.82 6.97 43.10
N GLY A 466 28.05 7.20 43.55
CA GLY A 466 28.93 8.27 43.09
C GLY A 466 29.87 7.86 41.94
N ALA A 467 30.92 8.67 41.74
CA ALA A 467 31.80 8.55 40.59
C ALA A 467 32.79 7.37 40.70
N ALA A 468 32.52 6.29 39.97
CA ALA A 468 33.46 5.20 39.73
C ALA A 468 34.57 5.60 38.74
N LEU A 469 35.82 5.19 39.00
CA LEU A 469 36.98 5.47 38.12
C LEU A 469 37.16 4.49 36.95
N LEU A 470 36.61 3.28 37.06
CA LEU A 470 36.63 2.23 36.02
C LEU A 470 35.34 1.41 36.11
N VAL A 471 35.21 0.65 37.20
CA VAL A 471 34.00 -0.07 37.63
C VAL A 471 33.91 0.14 39.15
N GLY A 472 32.71 0.42 39.66
CA GLY A 472 32.49 0.63 41.08
C GLY A 472 31.05 1.01 41.39
N GLY A 473 30.68 1.00 42.67
CA GLY A 473 29.28 1.10 43.06
C GLY A 473 29.05 0.90 44.55
N ALA A 474 27.85 0.46 44.92
CA ALA A 474 27.50 0.12 46.30
C ALA A 474 26.63 -1.15 46.34
N PHE A 475 26.61 -1.80 47.50
CA PHE A 475 25.74 -2.93 47.77
C PHE A 475 25.06 -2.83 49.13
N VAL A 476 23.89 -3.47 49.26
CA VAL A 476 23.23 -3.73 50.53
C VAL A 476 22.77 -5.20 50.57
N SER A 477 22.99 -5.86 51.70
CA SER A 477 22.84 -7.31 51.90
C SER A 477 21.95 -7.57 53.12
N ALA A 478 21.02 -8.51 53.02
CA ALA A 478 20.33 -9.10 54.17
C ALA A 478 20.99 -10.44 54.48
N ASP A 479 21.76 -10.51 55.57
CA ASP A 479 22.55 -11.67 55.98
C ASP A 479 21.95 -12.32 57.22
N ALA A 480 21.72 -13.65 57.21
CA ALA A 480 21.15 -14.39 58.34
C ALA A 480 22.04 -14.32 59.59
N VAL A 481 21.41 -14.24 60.77
CA VAL A 481 22.13 -14.07 62.07
C VAL A 481 22.73 -15.38 62.60
N ASP A 482 22.24 -16.53 62.12
CA ASP A 482 22.76 -17.87 62.42
C ASP A 482 22.73 -18.73 61.14
N THR A 483 23.73 -19.60 60.95
CA THR A 483 23.87 -20.51 59.80
C THR A 483 22.95 -21.74 59.92
N ALA A 484 21.70 -21.46 60.31
CA ALA A 484 20.58 -22.38 60.46
C ALA A 484 19.24 -21.70 60.12
N ASN A 485 19.27 -20.40 59.78
CA ASN A 485 18.15 -19.57 59.34
C ASN A 485 18.13 -19.41 57.80
N ASP A 486 18.57 -20.44 57.07
CA ASP A 486 18.62 -20.45 55.61
C ASP A 486 17.22 -20.21 55.01
N ILE A 487 17.13 -19.34 54.00
CA ILE A 487 15.90 -19.10 53.25
C ILE A 487 15.68 -20.29 52.31
N ALA A 488 14.53 -20.95 52.44
CA ALA A 488 14.18 -22.15 51.69
C ALA A 488 12.66 -22.30 51.52
N GLY A 489 12.24 -22.90 50.40
CA GLY A 489 10.82 -23.17 50.13
C GLY A 489 10.02 -21.97 49.58
N VAL A 490 10.73 -20.93 49.16
CA VAL A 490 10.23 -19.80 48.35
C VAL A 490 10.78 -19.93 46.92
N THR A 491 10.09 -19.34 45.94
CA THR A 491 10.51 -19.31 44.53
C THR A 491 10.98 -17.93 44.08
N THR A 492 10.62 -16.88 44.83
CA THR A 492 10.89 -15.49 44.45
C THR A 492 11.42 -14.73 45.66
N ALA A 493 12.44 -13.90 45.44
CA ALA A 493 13.03 -13.03 46.46
C ALA A 493 13.48 -11.72 45.81
N GLY A 494 13.33 -10.59 46.52
CA GLY A 494 13.55 -9.29 45.89
C GLY A 494 13.55 -8.12 46.86
N PHE A 495 13.63 -6.92 46.29
CA PHE A 495 13.74 -5.66 47.02
C PHE A 495 12.66 -4.67 46.57
N VAL A 496 11.92 -4.09 47.51
CA VAL A 496 11.03 -2.96 47.24
C VAL A 496 11.87 -1.69 47.13
N ILE A 497 11.85 -1.03 45.98
CA ILE A 497 12.76 0.09 45.65
C ILE A 497 12.03 1.30 45.05
N SER A 498 12.63 2.49 45.18
CA SER A 498 12.22 3.71 44.46
C SER A 498 13.41 4.60 44.05
N ASP A 499 13.29 5.35 42.95
CA ASP A 499 14.20 6.45 42.62
C ASP A 499 13.59 7.76 43.16
N PRO A 500 14.25 8.49 44.08
CA PRO A 500 13.74 9.76 44.61
C PRO A 500 13.62 10.88 43.57
N ASN A 501 14.03 10.65 42.32
CA ASN A 501 14.00 11.58 41.20
C ASN A 501 13.03 11.14 40.07
N SER A 502 12.37 9.98 40.17
CA SER A 502 11.38 9.51 39.18
C SER A 502 10.29 8.67 39.83
N GLN A 503 9.02 9.01 39.60
CA GLN A 503 7.87 8.20 40.04
C GLN A 503 7.68 6.96 39.16
N LEU A 504 8.14 7.01 37.90
CA LEU A 504 8.18 5.87 36.99
C LEU A 504 9.56 5.22 37.09
N LEU A 505 9.60 3.98 37.59
CA LEU A 505 10.78 3.13 37.59
C LEU A 505 10.52 1.96 36.63
N ASN A 506 11.38 1.82 35.62
CA ASN A 506 11.28 0.80 34.57
C ASN A 506 12.63 0.06 34.47
N LEU A 507 12.61 -1.26 34.22
CA LEU A 507 13.81 -2.10 34.09
C LEU A 507 14.83 -1.53 33.09
N SER A 508 14.36 -0.97 31.97
CA SER A 508 15.20 -0.35 30.93
C SER A 508 15.97 0.88 31.42
N LEU A 509 15.50 1.55 32.49
CA LEU A 509 16.18 2.68 33.12
C LEU A 509 17.15 2.26 34.24
N LEU A 510 17.05 1.01 34.73
CA LEU A 510 18.01 0.40 35.64
C LEU A 510 19.18 -0.23 34.86
N GLY A 511 18.87 -0.98 33.80
CA GLY A 511 19.83 -1.66 32.93
C GLY A 511 20.74 -2.67 33.64
N ASN A 512 21.75 -3.17 32.93
CA ASN A 512 22.70 -4.19 33.41
C ASN A 512 23.66 -3.69 34.53
N PHE A 513 23.31 -2.59 35.22
CA PHE A 513 24.01 -2.06 36.38
C PHE A 513 23.44 -2.59 37.71
N VAL A 514 22.26 -3.21 37.70
CA VAL A 514 21.61 -3.79 38.89
C VAL A 514 21.64 -5.30 38.83
N SER A 515 22.04 -5.94 39.94
CA SER A 515 22.00 -7.39 40.11
C SER A 515 21.59 -7.78 41.54
N VAL A 516 20.86 -8.90 41.65
CA VAL A 516 20.52 -9.55 42.91
C VAL A 516 21.34 -10.82 43.04
N HIS A 517 22.14 -10.93 44.11
CA HIS A 517 23.04 -12.04 44.37
C HIS A 517 22.56 -12.84 45.59
N PHE A 518 22.62 -14.16 45.50
CA PHE A 518 22.27 -15.11 46.56
C PHE A 518 23.54 -15.84 47.03
N TYR A 519 23.74 -15.91 48.34
CA TYR A 519 24.89 -16.58 48.97
C TYR A 519 24.45 -17.65 49.97
N ASP A 520 25.19 -18.76 50.02
CA ASP A 520 25.13 -19.81 51.05
C ASP A 520 26.49 -19.88 51.76
N ASN A 521 26.51 -19.60 53.07
CA ASN A 521 27.71 -19.59 53.92
C ASN A 521 28.86 -18.74 53.33
N GLY A 522 28.49 -17.67 52.60
CA GLY A 522 29.41 -16.76 51.89
C GLY A 522 29.92 -17.23 50.52
N ALA A 523 29.39 -18.31 49.95
CA ALA A 523 29.61 -18.72 48.57
C ALA A 523 28.41 -18.33 47.68
N GLU A 524 28.65 -17.76 46.50
CA GLU A 524 27.56 -17.36 45.59
C GLU A 524 26.88 -18.61 44.98
N VAL A 525 25.56 -18.69 45.10
CA VAL A 525 24.74 -19.84 44.65
C VAL A 525 23.76 -19.49 43.52
N GLY A 526 23.48 -18.21 43.31
CA GLY A 526 22.69 -17.72 42.19
C GLY A 526 22.82 -16.20 42.07
N THR A 527 22.67 -15.69 40.85
CA THR A 527 22.70 -14.25 40.57
C THR A 527 21.72 -13.94 39.44
N ALA A 528 20.81 -13.01 39.70
CA ALA A 528 19.89 -12.44 38.73
C ALA A 528 20.35 -11.03 38.34
N ALA A 529 20.20 -10.67 37.06
CA ALA A 529 20.60 -9.36 36.54
C ALA A 529 19.70 -8.95 35.38
N VAL A 530 19.59 -7.64 35.13
CA VAL A 530 18.89 -7.14 33.93
C VAL A 530 19.71 -7.51 32.70
N ASP A 531 19.21 -8.44 31.88
CA ASP A 531 19.79 -8.96 30.64
C ASP A 531 21.24 -9.49 30.78
N GLY A 532 21.38 -10.78 31.13
CA GLY A 532 22.66 -11.51 31.11
C GLY A 532 22.94 -12.50 32.25
N GLY A 533 21.97 -12.77 33.12
CA GLY A 533 22.08 -13.71 34.24
C GLY A 533 21.87 -15.19 33.87
N VAL A 534 21.73 -16.03 34.89
CA VAL A 534 21.15 -17.40 34.79
C VAL A 534 19.69 -17.42 35.28
N LEU A 535 19.26 -16.31 35.88
CA LEU A 535 17.94 -16.03 36.42
C LEU A 535 17.65 -14.56 36.03
N ASP A 536 16.42 -14.24 35.67
CA ASP A 536 16.06 -12.88 35.22
C ASP A 536 15.59 -12.00 36.39
N LEU A 537 15.63 -10.68 36.17
CA LEU A 537 15.07 -9.68 37.09
C LEU A 537 13.78 -9.11 36.51
N GLU A 538 12.73 -9.15 37.34
CA GLU A 538 11.40 -8.63 37.05
C GLU A 538 11.11 -7.43 37.96
N LEU A 539 10.20 -6.54 37.55
CA LEU A 539 9.91 -5.31 38.28
C LEU A 539 8.40 -5.11 38.40
N LEU A 540 7.80 -5.82 39.35
CA LEU A 540 6.36 -5.84 39.54
C LEU A 540 5.84 -4.47 40.00
N GLY A 541 4.68 -4.10 39.44
CA GLY A 541 3.90 -2.94 39.84
C GLY A 541 3.60 -2.94 41.34
N ILE A 542 3.53 -1.74 41.92
CA ILE A 542 2.92 -1.48 43.22
C ILE A 542 2.15 -0.19 43.04
N GLY A 543 0.89 -0.18 43.48
CA GLY A 543 -0.14 0.82 43.13
C GLY A 543 0.30 2.28 42.99
N SER A 544 -0.36 2.95 42.04
CA SER A 544 -0.11 4.27 41.45
C SER A 544 0.50 5.35 42.38
N ASP A 545 -0.01 5.49 43.61
CA ASP A 545 0.38 6.54 44.56
C ASP A 545 1.79 6.38 45.20
N SER A 546 2.40 5.19 45.13
CA SER A 546 3.58 4.87 45.99
C SER A 546 4.92 5.36 45.46
N GLY A 547 5.10 5.40 44.13
CA GLY A 547 6.42 5.53 43.48
C GLY A 547 7.41 4.40 43.79
N GLN A 548 6.93 3.28 44.36
CA GLN A 548 7.73 2.09 44.68
C GLN A 548 7.47 0.99 43.63
N ARG A 549 8.44 0.08 43.47
CA ARG A 549 8.32 -1.15 42.65
C ARG A 549 9.01 -2.31 43.35
N PHE A 550 8.57 -3.54 43.11
CA PHE A 550 9.24 -4.72 43.64
C PHE A 550 10.18 -5.31 42.59
N LEU A 551 11.49 -5.14 42.80
CA LEU A 551 12.52 -5.78 41.99
C LEU A 551 12.64 -7.25 42.42
N ALA A 552 11.96 -8.13 41.69
CA ALA A 552 11.89 -9.56 41.94
C ALA A 552 13.03 -10.32 41.22
N ALA A 553 13.49 -11.39 41.84
CA ALA A 553 14.39 -12.39 41.25
C ALA A 553 13.85 -13.80 41.55
N GLU A 554 13.96 -14.71 40.58
CA GLU A 554 13.77 -16.14 40.87
C GLU A 554 14.86 -16.61 41.85
N VAL A 555 14.47 -17.45 42.80
CA VAL A 555 15.36 -18.03 43.81
C VAL A 555 16.06 -19.28 43.25
N PRO A 556 17.39 -19.41 43.39
CA PRO A 556 18.10 -20.62 42.96
C PRO A 556 17.58 -21.85 43.73
N ALA A 557 17.61 -23.03 43.11
CA ALA A 557 17.07 -24.28 43.67
C ALA A 557 17.86 -24.89 44.86
N VAL A 558 18.56 -24.07 45.62
CA VAL A 558 19.29 -24.39 46.86
C VAL A 558 19.00 -23.33 47.92
N ALA A 559 19.03 -23.71 49.20
CA ALA A 559 18.86 -22.74 50.28
C ALA A 559 20.03 -21.74 50.34
N PHE A 560 19.77 -20.55 50.85
CA PHE A 560 20.74 -19.44 50.91
C PHE A 560 20.62 -18.68 52.24
N ASP A 561 21.74 -18.18 52.78
CA ASP A 561 21.81 -17.45 54.05
C ASP A 561 21.97 -15.93 53.87
N SER A 562 22.14 -15.45 52.64
CA SER A 562 22.18 -14.01 52.33
C SER A 562 21.63 -13.69 50.94
N VAL A 563 20.89 -12.58 50.84
CA VAL A 563 20.46 -11.95 49.58
C VAL A 563 20.96 -10.52 49.52
N ARG A 564 21.50 -10.10 48.37
CA ARG A 564 22.15 -8.81 48.18
C ARG A 564 21.67 -8.11 46.93
N LEU A 565 21.39 -6.81 47.05
CA LEU A 565 21.26 -5.90 45.92
C LEU A 565 22.62 -5.22 45.68
N GLU A 566 23.22 -5.45 44.51
CA GLU A 566 24.39 -4.70 44.05
C GLU A 566 24.00 -3.71 42.94
N TYR A 567 24.51 -2.48 43.02
CA TYR A 567 24.49 -1.52 41.92
C TYR A 567 25.93 -1.23 41.51
N VAL A 568 26.30 -1.56 40.28
CA VAL A 568 27.66 -1.47 39.72
C VAL A 568 27.66 -0.56 38.48
N GLY A 569 28.18 0.66 38.62
CA GLY A 569 28.17 1.67 37.56
C GLY A 569 29.47 1.79 36.78
N LEU A 570 29.35 2.33 35.56
CA LEU A 570 30.45 2.89 34.78
C LEU A 570 30.62 4.40 35.08
N LEU A 571 31.63 5.02 34.45
CA LEU A 571 32.08 6.40 34.67
C LEU A 571 30.93 7.43 34.70
N ASN A 572 30.88 8.20 35.80
CA ASN A 572 30.00 9.36 36.03
C ASN A 572 28.50 9.09 36.28
N ALA A 573 28.13 7.91 36.79
CA ALA A 573 26.87 7.81 37.53
C ALA A 573 26.90 8.73 38.76
N ASN A 574 25.82 9.48 38.98
CA ASN A 574 25.52 10.17 40.24
C ASN A 574 24.04 9.93 40.54
N LYS A 575 23.75 8.75 41.09
CA LYS A 575 22.41 8.20 41.29
C LYS A 575 22.18 7.92 42.78
N THR A 576 20.91 7.92 43.16
CA THR A 576 20.46 7.55 44.51
C THR A 576 19.25 6.66 44.35
N TYR A 577 19.20 5.57 45.11
CA TYR A 577 18.05 4.67 45.18
C TYR A 577 17.65 4.46 46.64
N ARG A 578 16.36 4.27 46.88
CA ARG A 578 15.82 3.87 48.18
C ARG A 578 15.51 2.38 48.14
N VAL A 579 15.93 1.66 49.17
CA VAL A 579 15.59 0.25 49.40
C VAL A 579 14.72 0.19 50.64
N HIS A 580 13.44 -0.08 50.44
CA HIS A 580 12.39 0.03 51.44
C HIS A 580 12.25 -1.24 52.28
N GLU A 581 12.07 -2.39 51.62
CA GLU A 581 11.95 -3.70 52.28
C GLU A 581 12.60 -4.80 51.42
N VAL A 582 13.00 -5.92 52.05
CA VAL A 582 13.39 -7.16 51.36
C VAL A 582 12.27 -8.17 51.51
N CYS A 583 11.76 -8.73 50.41
CA CYS A 583 10.58 -9.59 50.42
C CYS A 583 10.86 -10.94 49.75
N VAL A 584 10.27 -12.00 50.29
CA VAL A 584 10.37 -13.38 49.78
C VAL A 584 9.00 -14.04 49.70
N GLY A 585 8.77 -14.90 48.73
CA GLY A 585 7.47 -15.54 48.55
C GLY A 585 7.42 -16.58 47.43
N SER A 586 6.20 -17.05 47.17
CA SER A 586 5.85 -17.83 45.98
C SER A 586 4.45 -17.43 45.54
N PRO A 587 4.26 -16.91 44.31
CA PRO A 587 2.94 -16.82 43.69
C PRO A 587 2.31 -18.21 43.49
#